data_AF-A0A382IG23-F1
#
_entry.id   AF-A0A382IG23-F1
#
_cell.length_a   1.000
_cell.length_b   1.000
_cell.length_c   1.000
_cell.angle_alpha   90.00
_cell.angle_beta   90.00
_cell.angle_gamma   90.00
#
_symmetry.space_group_name_H-M   'P 1'
#
loop_
_entity.id
_entity.type
_entity.pdbx_description
1 polymer ?
#
loop_
_entity_poly.entity_id
_entity_poly.type
_entity_poly.pdbx_seq_one_letter_code
_entity_poly.pdbx_strand_id
1 'polypeptide(L)'
;MKIETSKIFTENIPNQLKSESFMLWRYEERDGKMTKPPLRPDTGWNGDVTDPSQWTDYETALSAYQSGKYRSNGISVVVHPDSELVGLDLDHCIRDGKFSEEAQEILDGV
;
A
#
# COMPACT_ATOMS: atom_id res chain seq x y z
N MET A 1 -19.76 -1.91 8.65
CA MET A 1 -18.55 -1.22 9.16
C MET A 1 -18.28 -0.05 8.22
N LYS A 2 -18.32 1.21 8.68
CA LYS A 2 -17.83 2.32 7.84
C LYS A 2 -16.32 2.19 7.82
N ILE A 3 -15.77 1.74 6.69
CA ILE A 3 -14.33 1.66 6.52
C ILE A 3 -13.88 3.08 6.22
N GLU A 4 -13.42 3.78 7.26
CA GLU A 4 -12.85 5.12 7.10
C GLU A 4 -11.60 5.02 6.21
N THR A 5 -11.50 5.95 5.27
CA THR A 5 -10.32 6.17 4.45
C THR A 5 -9.12 6.44 5.36
N SER A 6 -8.03 5.69 5.21
CA SER A 6 -6.86 5.84 6.07
C SER A 6 -6.18 7.17 5.79
N LYS A 7 -6.12 8.08 6.77
CA LYS A 7 -5.39 9.34 6.59
C LYS A 7 -3.93 9.04 6.21
N ILE A 8 -3.51 9.52 5.04
CA ILE A 8 -2.12 9.42 4.59
C ILE A 8 -1.38 10.66 5.08
N PHE A 9 -0.29 10.45 5.84
CA PHE A 9 0.65 11.49 6.26
C PHE A 9 1.78 11.56 5.24
N THR A 10 1.64 12.41 4.22
CA THR A 10 2.55 12.47 3.06
C THR A 10 3.95 12.97 3.43
N GLU A 11 4.06 13.71 4.53
CA GLU A 11 5.31 14.17 5.15
C GLU A 11 6.16 13.01 5.70
N ASN A 12 5.54 11.87 6.03
CA ASN A 12 6.22 10.70 6.57
C ASN A 12 6.61 9.68 5.49
N ILE A 13 6.30 9.95 4.21
CA ILE A 13 6.68 9.07 3.10
C ILE A 13 8.03 9.52 2.54
N PRO A 14 9.08 8.68 2.60
CA PRO A 14 10.41 8.99 2.05
C PRO A 14 10.37 9.30 0.55
N ASN A 15 11.25 10.19 0.09
CA ASN A 15 11.34 10.56 -1.33
C ASN A 15 11.70 9.37 -2.22
N GLN A 16 12.50 8.43 -1.72
CA GLN A 16 12.86 7.19 -2.43
C GLN A 16 11.63 6.34 -2.74
N LEU A 17 10.65 6.27 -1.82
CA LEU A 17 9.39 5.58 -2.12
C LEU A 17 8.54 6.39 -3.10
N LYS A 18 8.56 7.73 -3.06
CA LYS A 18 7.79 8.57 -3.98
C LYS A 18 8.26 8.48 -5.43
N SER A 19 9.49 8.04 -5.68
CA SER A 19 10.01 7.78 -7.03
C SER A 19 9.59 6.42 -7.61
N GLU A 20 8.94 5.57 -6.83
CA GLU A 20 8.50 4.25 -7.27
C GLU A 20 7.15 4.27 -8.01
N SER A 21 6.75 3.10 -8.49
CA SER A 21 5.45 2.85 -9.10
C SER A 21 4.37 2.59 -8.03
N PHE A 22 3.16 3.08 -8.28
CA PHE A 22 2.03 2.99 -7.35
C PHE A 22 0.75 2.44 -8.00
N MET A 23 -0.11 1.89 -7.16
CA MET A 23 -1.52 1.59 -7.44
C MET A 23 -2.40 2.06 -6.28
N LEU A 24 -3.70 1.79 -6.36
CA LEU A 24 -4.64 1.99 -5.26
C LEU A 24 -4.98 0.64 -4.61
N TRP A 25 -5.60 0.66 -3.43
CA TRP A 25 -6.20 -0.55 -2.85
C TRP A 25 -7.47 -0.20 -2.08
N ARG A 26 -8.34 -1.19 -1.89
CA ARG A 26 -9.48 -1.10 -0.95
C ARG A 26 -9.74 -2.45 -0.31
N TYR A 27 -10.47 -2.43 0.79
CA TYR A 27 -10.97 -3.65 1.41
C TYR A 27 -12.10 -4.27 0.58
N GLU A 28 -11.97 -5.55 0.27
CA GLU A 28 -13.02 -6.35 -0.39
C GLU A 28 -13.15 -7.71 0.30
N GLU A 29 -14.38 -8.13 0.60
CA GLU A 29 -14.64 -9.48 1.09
C GLU A 29 -14.64 -10.48 -0.07
N ARG A 30 -13.83 -11.54 0.04
CA ARG A 30 -13.75 -12.65 -0.91
C ARG A 30 -13.73 -13.95 -0.12
N ASP A 31 -14.66 -14.86 -0.43
CA ASP A 31 -14.79 -16.16 0.23
C ASP A 31 -14.82 -16.07 1.77
N GLY A 32 -15.55 -15.08 2.30
CA GLY A 32 -15.69 -14.83 3.75
C GLY A 32 -14.44 -14.24 4.42
N LYS A 33 -13.41 -13.88 3.66
CA LYS A 33 -12.19 -13.23 4.14
C LYS A 33 -12.09 -11.80 3.64
N MET A 34 -11.69 -10.90 4.51
CA MET A 34 -11.38 -9.52 4.12
C MET A 34 -10.01 -9.46 3.44
N THR A 35 -9.96 -8.99 2.20
CA THR A 35 -8.75 -8.89 1.38
C THR A 35 -8.47 -7.44 0.98
N LYS A 36 -7.28 -7.16 0.46
CA LYS A 36 -6.83 -5.82 0.03
C LYS A 36 -6.38 -5.86 -1.45
N PRO A 37 -7.28 -6.14 -2.41
CA PRO A 37 -6.89 -6.22 -3.80
C PRO A 37 -6.37 -4.86 -4.33
N PRO A 38 -5.38 -4.90 -5.23
CA PRO A 38 -4.95 -3.72 -5.96
C PRO A 38 -6.06 -3.23 -6.89
N LEU A 39 -6.15 -1.91 -7.04
CA LEU A 39 -7.06 -1.24 -7.96
C LEU A 39 -6.25 -0.38 -8.93
N ARG A 40 -6.67 -0.38 -10.19
CA ARG A 40 -6.08 0.47 -11.22
C ARG A 40 -6.39 1.94 -10.92
N PRO A 41 -5.38 2.84 -10.91
CA PRO A 41 -5.58 4.27 -10.65
C PRO A 41 -6.36 5.00 -11.76
N ASP A 42 -6.39 4.46 -12.98
CA ASP A 42 -7.06 5.07 -14.13
C ASP A 42 -8.57 4.78 -14.19
N THR A 43 -9.00 3.63 -13.66
CA THR A 43 -10.37 3.12 -13.80
C THR A 43 -11.05 2.76 -12.48
N GLY A 44 -10.29 2.46 -11.42
CA GLY A 44 -10.80 2.00 -10.13
C GLY A 44 -11.24 0.53 -10.09
N TRP A 45 -11.03 -0.22 -11.16
CA TRP A 45 -11.25 -1.68 -11.21
C TRP A 45 -10.07 -2.44 -10.60
N ASN A 46 -10.26 -3.73 -10.33
CA ASN A 46 -9.16 -4.60 -9.91
C ASN A 46 -7.99 -4.52 -10.90
N GLY A 47 -6.80 -4.36 -10.36
CA GLY A 47 -5.56 -4.26 -11.14
C GLY A 47 -4.73 -5.54 -11.07
N ASP A 48 -3.86 -5.69 -12.05
CA ASP A 48 -2.78 -6.68 -12.06
C ASP A 48 -1.47 -5.97 -11.70
N VAL A 49 -0.89 -6.29 -10.54
CA VAL A 49 0.37 -5.71 -10.08
C VAL A 49 1.57 -6.13 -10.92
N THR A 50 1.44 -7.16 -11.75
CA THR A 50 2.52 -7.64 -12.64
C THR A 50 2.54 -6.95 -14.00
N ASP A 51 1.53 -6.12 -14.31
CA ASP A 51 1.42 -5.39 -15.57
C ASP A 51 1.79 -3.90 -15.36
N PRO A 52 2.98 -3.45 -15.81
CA PRO A 52 3.44 -2.08 -15.63
C PRO A 52 2.53 -1.02 -16.25
N SER A 53 1.71 -1.38 -17.24
CA SER A 53 0.77 -0.46 -17.86
C SER A 53 -0.39 -0.05 -16.94
N GLN A 54 -0.55 -0.74 -15.80
CA GLN A 54 -1.60 -0.47 -14.81
C GLN A 54 -1.10 0.35 -13.62
N TRP A 55 0.20 0.57 -13.53
CA TRP A 55 0.80 1.37 -12.47
C TRP A 55 0.73 2.85 -12.79
N THR A 56 1.00 3.69 -11.80
CA THR A 56 1.08 5.14 -11.96
C THR A 56 2.12 5.73 -11.01
N ASP A 57 2.51 6.99 -11.21
CA ASP A 57 3.36 7.71 -10.26
C ASP A 57 2.67 8.04 -8.92
N TYR A 58 3.47 8.39 -7.91
CA TYR A 58 3.00 8.75 -6.56
C TYR A 58 1.91 9.85 -6.56
N GLU A 59 2.11 10.93 -7.30
CA GLU A 59 1.21 12.09 -7.28
C GLU A 59 -0.16 11.75 -7.87
N THR A 60 -0.18 10.97 -8.95
CA THR A 60 -1.41 10.49 -9.60
C THR A 60 -2.17 9.53 -8.69
N ALA A 61 -1.47 8.59 -8.03
CA ALA A 61 -2.10 7.68 -7.07
C ALA A 61 -2.68 8.46 -5.87
N LEU A 62 -1.93 9.40 -5.31
CA LEU A 62 -2.36 10.22 -4.20
C LEU A 62 -3.57 11.09 -4.57
N SER A 63 -3.55 11.74 -5.75
CA SER A 63 -4.66 12.53 -6.27
C SER A 63 -5.92 11.69 -6.46
N ALA A 64 -5.78 10.50 -7.07
CA ALA A 64 -6.88 9.56 -7.27
C ALA A 64 -7.50 9.13 -5.93
N TYR A 65 -6.67 8.82 -4.92
CA TYR A 65 -7.12 8.52 -3.56
C TYR A 65 -7.86 9.71 -2.91
N GLN A 66 -7.26 10.89 -2.90
CA GLN A 66 -7.81 12.10 -2.27
C GLN A 66 -9.11 12.57 -2.92
N SER A 67 -9.27 12.34 -4.23
CA SER A 67 -10.51 12.67 -4.94
C SER A 67 -11.72 11.83 -4.47
N GLY A 68 -11.47 10.67 -3.85
CA GLY A 68 -12.50 9.70 -3.46
C GLY A 68 -13.19 9.02 -4.64
N LYS A 69 -12.79 9.29 -5.89
CA LYS A 69 -13.47 8.83 -7.12
C LYS A 69 -13.68 7.32 -7.17
N TYR A 70 -12.70 6.55 -6.70
CA TYR A 70 -12.72 5.08 -6.77
C TYR A 70 -13.02 4.39 -5.44
N ARG A 71 -13.33 5.17 -4.39
CA ARG A 71 -13.57 4.66 -3.03
C ARG A 71 -12.43 3.73 -2.55
N SER A 72 -11.19 4.09 -2.88
CA SER A 72 -10.01 3.40 -2.38
C SER A 72 -9.79 3.70 -0.89
N ASN A 73 -9.18 2.76 -0.16
CA ASN A 73 -8.80 2.95 1.24
C ASN A 73 -7.36 3.48 1.40
N GLY A 74 -6.55 3.40 0.33
CA GLY A 74 -5.23 3.99 0.28
C GLY A 74 -4.54 3.81 -1.07
N ILE A 75 -3.26 4.20 -1.10
CA ILE A 75 -2.31 3.93 -2.20
C ILE A 75 -1.40 2.76 -1.81
N SER A 76 -0.81 2.08 -2.79
CA SER A 76 0.16 0.99 -2.60
C SER A 76 1.38 1.22 -3.49
N VAL A 77 2.59 0.99 -2.97
CA VAL A 77 3.81 0.90 -3.78
C VAL A 77 3.87 -0.48 -4.44
N VAL A 78 4.30 -0.53 -5.70
CA VAL A 78 4.52 -1.78 -6.43
C VAL A 78 5.99 -2.14 -6.35
N VAL A 79 6.30 -3.28 -5.74
CA VAL A 79 7.65 -3.85 -5.74
C VAL A 79 7.81 -4.68 -7.01
N HIS A 80 8.82 -4.39 -7.84
CA HIS A 80 9.03 -5.03 -9.13
C HIS A 80 10.51 -5.34 -9.35
N PRO A 81 10.87 -6.22 -10.31
CA PRO A 81 12.26 -6.67 -10.49
C PRO A 81 13.29 -5.57 -10.77
N ASP A 82 12.84 -4.42 -11.28
CA ASP A 82 13.70 -3.27 -11.58
C ASP A 82 13.75 -2.25 -10.42
N SER A 83 12.99 -2.44 -9.34
CA SER A 83 13.10 -1.58 -8.16
C SER A 83 14.21 -2.06 -7.23
N GLU A 84 14.86 -1.13 -6.53
CA GLU A 84 15.86 -1.45 -5.50
C GLU A 84 15.21 -1.80 -4.14
N LEU A 85 13.94 -2.20 -4.16
CA LEU A 85 13.13 -2.44 -2.96
C LEU A 85 12.93 -3.92 -2.67
N VAL A 86 12.89 -4.24 -1.38
CA VAL A 86 12.39 -5.51 -0.85
C VAL A 86 11.26 -5.21 0.12
N GLY A 87 10.15 -5.96 0.00
CA GLY A 87 9.05 -5.92 0.97
C GLY A 87 9.21 -6.98 2.04
N LEU A 88 9.18 -6.57 3.32
CA LEU A 88 9.11 -7.46 4.47
C LEU A 88 7.84 -7.14 5.25
N ASP A 89 6.99 -8.15 5.45
CA ASP A 89 5.74 -8.01 6.22
C ASP A 89 5.86 -8.80 7.52
N LEU A 90 5.68 -8.10 8.65
CA LEU A 90 5.77 -8.66 10.00
C LEU A 90 4.40 -8.59 10.65
N ASP A 91 3.63 -9.66 10.52
CA ASP A 91 2.29 -9.73 11.06
C ASP A 91 2.30 -9.72 12.60
N HIS A 92 1.36 -8.97 13.19
CA HIS A 92 1.13 -8.93 14.63
C HIS A 92 2.36 -8.56 15.49
N CYS A 93 3.28 -7.78 14.92
CA CYS A 93 4.56 -7.40 15.52
C CYS A 93 4.51 -6.20 16.48
N ILE A 94 3.35 -5.58 16.71
CA ILE A 94 3.21 -4.46 17.66
C ILE A 94 2.18 -4.83 18.73
N ARG A 95 2.55 -4.72 20.01
CA ARG A 95 1.65 -4.88 21.16
C ARG A 95 1.89 -3.74 22.14
N ASP A 96 0.81 -3.07 22.58
CA ASP A 96 0.86 -1.93 23.51
C ASP A 96 1.86 -0.83 23.13
N GLY A 97 1.96 -0.56 21.82
CA GLY A 97 2.85 0.47 21.26
C GLY A 97 4.33 0.08 21.20
N LYS A 98 4.68 -1.19 21.44
CA LYS A 98 6.04 -1.71 21.34
C LYS A 98 6.15 -2.81 20.29
N PHE A 99 7.31 -2.89 19.64
CA PHE A 99 7.64 -4.01 18.76
C PHE A 99 7.77 -5.32 19.56
N SER A 100 7.46 -6.45 18.91
CA SER A 100 7.84 -7.78 19.39
C SER A 100 9.36 -7.93 19.37
N GLU A 101 9.87 -8.87 20.16
CA GLU A 101 11.30 -9.19 20.20
C GLU A 101 11.84 -9.55 18.81
N GLU A 102 11.15 -10.44 18.10
CA GLU A 102 11.49 -10.83 16.72
C GLU A 102 11.55 -9.63 15.76
N ALA A 103 10.59 -8.70 15.82
CA ALA A 103 10.61 -7.52 14.97
C ALA A 103 11.74 -6.56 15.34
N GLN A 104 12.08 -6.46 16.64
CA GLN A 104 13.20 -5.64 17.08
C GLN A 104 14.53 -6.23 16.61
N GLU A 105 14.73 -7.54 16.67
CA GLU A 105 15.95 -8.21 16.17
C GLU A 105 16.15 -7.97 14.66
N ILE A 106 15.09 -8.09 13.86
CA ILE A 106 15.11 -7.79 12.43
C ILE A 106 15.50 -6.32 12.18
N LEU A 107 14.92 -5.38 12.95
CA LEU A 107 15.22 -3.95 12.83
C LEU A 107 16.65 -3.60 13.27
N ASP A 108 17.17 -4.30 14.27
CA ASP A 108 18.54 -4.16 14.75
C ASP A 108 19.56 -4.79 13.76
N GLY A 109 19.08 -5.59 12.80
CA GLY A 109 19.88 -6.19 11.73
C GLY A 109 20.72 -7.38 12.20
N VAL A 110 20.21 -8.13 13.18
CA VAL A 110 20.89 -9.28 13.82
C VAL A 110 20.61 -10.59 13.08
#